data_AF-A0A7V1I457-F1
#
_entry.id   AF-A0A7V1I457-F1
#
_cell.length_a   1.000
_cell.length_b   1.000
_cell.length_c   1.000
_cell.angle_alpha   90.00
_cell.angle_beta   90.00
_cell.angle_gamma   90.00
#
_symmetry.space_group_name_H-M   'P 1'
#
loop_
_entity.id
_entity.type
_entity.pdbx_description
1 polymer ?
#
loop_
_entity_poly.entity_id
_entity_poly.type
_entity_poly.pdbx_seq_one_letter_code
_entity_poly.pdbx_strand_id
1 'polypeptide(L)'
;GVPGVMAVGANITHKFGKAMMGSKKHGELGHVDKKLAIFMLITALVGIKIAVWVNSYFFEKMGKAGSSLYVSAIFVLTLSLIGGSMLKDALKTLRGGATGPSKFLLELANKLRIPPLIHFKVAGVKVSLLVIIIAGLATGYMAGTIGVGGFIGVPAMIYVLGVPTVVAAGTELFLAMFMGAWGAFNYALGGYVDLRLTLLLYAGSLVGIYFGAIGTSLVKELYIRLVTAILILLCCVSRAFAIPEYLDSLHIINLTPQSVHLCETLSRIFLFGSGFVAMSFILVAVFKAHFAKQRLIKKYAVPVTISTLK
;
A
#
# COMPACT_ATOMS: atom_id res chain seq x y z
N GLY A 1 0.07 -4.11 -21.40
CA GLY A 1 -0.81 -5.28 -21.57
C GLY A 1 -2.23 -4.97 -21.13
N VAL A 2 -2.50 -5.01 -19.83
CA VAL A 2 -3.81 -4.65 -19.24
C VAL A 2 -3.94 -3.12 -19.13
N PRO A 3 -5.07 -2.50 -19.51
CA PRO A 3 -5.30 -1.07 -19.32
C PRO A 3 -5.21 -0.64 -17.85
N GLY A 4 -4.72 0.57 -17.58
CA GLY A 4 -4.56 1.10 -16.22
C GLY A 4 -5.82 1.00 -15.37
N VAL A 5 -6.97 1.42 -15.90
CA VAL A 5 -8.27 1.35 -15.20
C VAL A 5 -8.64 -0.08 -14.77
N MET A 6 -8.37 -1.08 -15.62
CA MET A 6 -8.66 -2.48 -15.32
C MET A 6 -7.66 -3.06 -14.32
N ALA A 7 -6.38 -2.66 -14.42
CA ALA A 7 -5.36 -3.04 -13.45
C ALA A 7 -5.69 -2.51 -12.04
N VAL A 8 -6.19 -1.29 -11.94
CA VAL A 8 -6.65 -0.69 -10.68
C VAL A 8 -7.88 -1.42 -10.15
N GLY A 9 -8.88 -1.68 -10.99
CA GLY A 9 -10.07 -2.46 -10.65
C GLY A 9 -9.73 -3.87 -10.14
N ALA A 10 -8.80 -4.56 -10.78
CA ALA A 10 -8.33 -5.87 -10.34
C ALA A 10 -7.58 -5.80 -9.00
N ASN A 11 -6.70 -4.78 -8.83
CA ASN A 11 -5.91 -4.60 -7.61
C ASN A 11 -6.79 -4.28 -6.39
N ILE A 12 -7.77 -3.37 -6.52
CA ILE A 12 -8.67 -3.01 -5.42
C ILE A 12 -9.57 -4.17 -5.02
N THR A 13 -10.06 -4.94 -5.99
CA THR A 13 -10.89 -6.15 -5.76
C THR A 13 -10.09 -7.24 -5.06
N HIS A 14 -8.86 -7.49 -5.51
CA HIS A 14 -7.96 -8.42 -4.85
C HIS A 14 -7.62 -8.02 -3.41
N LYS A 15 -7.45 -6.71 -3.15
CA LYS A 15 -7.11 -6.19 -1.82
C LYS A 15 -8.20 -6.44 -0.78
N PHE A 16 -9.47 -6.45 -1.19
CA PHE A 16 -10.62 -6.71 -0.32
C PHE A 16 -10.44 -7.98 0.52
N GLY A 17 -10.16 -9.13 -0.13
CA GLY A 17 -10.06 -10.41 0.58
C GLY A 17 -8.90 -10.46 1.59
N LYS A 18 -7.77 -9.83 1.25
CA LYS A 18 -6.59 -9.76 2.15
C LYS A 18 -6.85 -8.87 3.36
N ALA A 19 -7.46 -7.71 3.11
CA ALA A 19 -7.80 -6.76 4.17
C ALA A 19 -8.82 -7.36 5.14
N MET A 20 -9.78 -8.17 4.65
CA MET A 20 -10.74 -8.88 5.50
C MET A 20 -10.06 -9.81 6.51
N MET A 21 -9.11 -10.64 6.05
CA MET A 21 -8.36 -11.54 6.95
C MET A 21 -7.50 -10.79 7.96
N GLY A 22 -6.79 -9.75 7.52
CA GLY A 22 -6.00 -8.90 8.41
C GLY A 22 -6.85 -8.16 9.44
N SER A 23 -7.98 -7.58 9.01
CA SER A 23 -8.94 -6.87 9.86
C SER A 23 -9.51 -7.78 10.93
N LYS A 24 -9.88 -9.02 10.58
CA LYS A 24 -10.36 -10.00 11.55
C LYS A 24 -9.33 -10.24 12.65
N LYS A 25 -8.07 -10.50 12.27
CA LYS A 25 -7.00 -10.79 13.23
C LYS A 25 -6.70 -9.60 14.15
N HIS A 26 -6.60 -8.39 13.60
CA HIS A 26 -6.39 -7.18 14.41
C HIS A 26 -7.62 -6.85 15.28
N GLY A 27 -8.82 -7.18 14.81
CA GLY A 27 -10.06 -7.04 15.58
C GLY A 27 -10.09 -7.94 16.82
N GLU A 28 -9.67 -9.20 16.68
CA GLU A 28 -9.51 -10.14 17.81
C GLU A 28 -8.50 -9.64 18.84
N LEU A 29 -7.49 -8.87 18.42
CA LEU A 29 -6.48 -8.26 19.29
C LEU A 29 -6.95 -6.93 19.91
N GLY A 30 -8.15 -6.44 19.61
CA GLY A 30 -8.65 -5.15 20.11
C GLY A 30 -7.98 -3.93 19.47
N HIS A 31 -7.24 -4.11 18.38
CA HIS A 31 -6.46 -3.05 17.71
C HIS A 31 -7.27 -2.25 16.67
N VAL A 32 -8.60 -2.32 16.69
CA VAL A 32 -9.46 -1.72 15.66
C VAL A 32 -10.43 -0.73 16.31
N ASP A 33 -10.25 0.56 16.04
CA ASP A 33 -11.24 1.57 16.40
C ASP A 33 -12.32 1.65 15.29
N LYS A 34 -13.35 0.82 15.42
CA LYS A 34 -14.45 0.73 14.42
C LYS A 34 -15.16 2.07 14.23
N LYS A 35 -15.27 2.88 15.29
CA LYS A 35 -15.94 4.18 15.22
C LYS A 35 -15.14 5.12 14.33
N LEU A 36 -13.83 5.24 14.57
CA LEU A 36 -12.93 6.03 13.71
C LEU A 36 -12.97 5.53 12.27
N ALA A 37 -12.92 4.20 12.09
CA ALA A 37 -12.98 3.58 10.78
C ALA A 37 -14.25 3.97 10.01
N ILE A 38 -15.42 3.96 10.65
CA ILE A 38 -16.69 4.32 10.02
C ILE A 38 -16.71 5.79 9.58
N PHE A 39 -16.25 6.72 10.41
CA PHE A 39 -16.20 8.13 10.02
C PHE A 39 -15.28 8.36 8.82
N MET A 40 -14.09 7.73 8.81
CA MET A 40 -13.19 7.77 7.66
C MET A 40 -13.76 7.03 6.45
N LEU A 41 -14.52 5.95 6.65
CA LEU A 41 -15.09 5.15 5.58
C LEU A 41 -16.07 5.98 4.77
N ILE A 42 -17.03 6.64 5.41
CA ILE A 42 -18.07 7.43 4.73
C ILE A 42 -17.46 8.40 3.72
N THR A 43 -16.40 9.11 4.13
CA THR A 43 -15.71 10.09 3.28
C THR A 43 -14.80 9.40 2.26
N ALA A 44 -14.18 8.28 2.61
CA ALA A 44 -13.41 7.48 1.67
C ALA A 44 -14.27 6.88 0.54
N LEU A 45 -15.52 6.50 0.79
CA LEU A 45 -16.44 6.00 -0.25
C LEU A 45 -16.67 7.07 -1.34
N VAL A 46 -16.79 8.34 -0.93
CA VAL A 46 -16.88 9.48 -1.85
C VAL A 46 -15.56 9.63 -2.63
N GLY A 47 -14.42 9.59 -1.95
CA GLY A 47 -13.10 9.67 -2.58
C GLY A 47 -12.89 8.56 -3.63
N ILE A 48 -13.31 7.33 -3.33
CA ILE A 48 -13.25 6.20 -4.27
C ILE A 48 -14.13 6.48 -5.49
N LYS A 49 -15.37 6.94 -5.29
CA LYS A 49 -16.28 7.25 -6.40
C LYS A 49 -15.70 8.33 -7.31
N ILE A 50 -15.11 9.39 -6.75
CA ILE A 50 -14.41 10.43 -7.51
C ILE A 50 -13.25 9.81 -8.29
N ALA A 51 -12.42 8.97 -7.64
CA ALA A 51 -11.28 8.35 -8.30
C ALA A 51 -11.67 7.39 -9.44
N VAL A 52 -12.73 6.59 -9.27
CA VAL A 52 -13.27 5.74 -10.34
C VAL A 52 -13.77 6.62 -11.49
N TRP A 53 -14.53 7.66 -11.19
CA TRP A 53 -15.03 8.61 -12.19
C TRP A 53 -13.90 9.28 -12.98
N VAL A 54 -12.84 9.76 -12.31
CA VAL A 54 -11.67 10.36 -12.97
C VAL A 54 -10.97 9.33 -13.86
N ASN A 55 -10.75 8.10 -13.38
CA ASN A 55 -10.12 7.05 -14.18
C ASN A 55 -10.94 6.69 -15.43
N SER A 56 -12.25 6.50 -15.26
CA SER A 56 -13.18 6.23 -16.36
C SER A 56 -13.20 7.38 -17.36
N TYR A 57 -13.21 8.63 -16.89
CA TYR A 57 -13.14 9.81 -17.74
C TYR A 57 -11.90 9.82 -18.63
N PHE A 58 -10.71 9.58 -18.06
CA PHE A 58 -9.48 9.47 -18.85
C PHE A 58 -9.50 8.28 -19.81
N PHE A 59 -10.13 7.17 -19.44
CA PHE A 59 -10.26 6.01 -20.31
C PHE A 59 -11.19 6.29 -21.50
N GLU A 60 -12.34 6.93 -21.28
CA GLU A 60 -13.32 7.26 -22.32
C GLU A 60 -12.82 8.34 -23.28
N LYS A 61 -12.13 9.37 -22.76
CA LYS A 61 -11.64 10.49 -23.59
C LYS A 61 -10.32 10.22 -24.29
N MET A 62 -9.40 9.51 -23.64
CA MET A 62 -8.01 9.35 -24.09
C MET A 62 -7.60 7.88 -24.24
N GLY A 63 -8.56 6.96 -24.16
CA GLY A 63 -8.35 5.53 -24.34
C GLY A 63 -7.47 4.88 -23.27
N LYS A 64 -6.91 3.73 -23.64
CA LYS A 64 -6.04 2.93 -22.74
C LYS A 64 -4.81 3.71 -22.29
N ALA A 65 -4.21 4.51 -23.18
CA ALA A 65 -3.01 5.28 -22.89
C ALA A 65 -3.28 6.39 -21.86
N GLY A 66 -4.37 7.15 -22.01
CA GLY A 66 -4.72 8.23 -21.08
C GLY A 66 -4.93 7.75 -19.63
N SER A 67 -5.76 6.72 -19.44
CA SER A 67 -5.96 6.14 -18.11
C SER A 67 -4.66 5.55 -17.52
N SER A 68 -3.84 4.90 -18.36
CA SER A 68 -2.56 4.32 -17.91
C SER A 68 -1.54 5.39 -17.54
N LEU A 69 -1.50 6.52 -18.27
CA LEU A 69 -0.67 7.68 -17.95
C LEU A 69 -1.09 8.32 -16.63
N TYR A 70 -2.39 8.59 -16.45
CA TYR A 70 -2.93 9.16 -15.22
C TYR A 70 -2.58 8.30 -13.98
N VAL A 71 -2.87 6.99 -14.06
CA VAL A 71 -2.53 6.04 -12.99
C VAL A 71 -1.03 6.03 -12.75
N SER A 72 -0.21 5.95 -13.81
CA SER A 72 1.26 5.85 -13.69
C SER A 72 1.88 7.11 -13.09
N ALA A 73 1.39 8.30 -13.43
CA ALA A 73 1.86 9.56 -12.87
C ALA A 73 1.63 9.62 -11.34
N ILE A 74 0.41 9.27 -10.90
CA ILE A 74 0.08 9.21 -9.47
C ILE A 74 0.88 8.11 -8.78
N PHE A 75 1.07 6.96 -9.43
CA PHE A 75 1.87 5.86 -8.90
C PHE A 75 3.33 6.29 -8.67
N VAL A 76 3.98 6.90 -9.67
CA VAL A 76 5.37 7.36 -9.59
C VAL A 76 5.54 8.41 -8.50
N LEU A 77 4.64 9.40 -8.43
CA LEU A 77 4.68 10.43 -7.39
C LEU A 77 4.56 9.79 -5.99
N THR A 78 3.60 8.89 -5.82
CA THR A 78 3.32 8.24 -4.55
C THR A 78 4.47 7.32 -4.11
N LEU A 79 4.96 6.47 -5.02
CA LEU A 79 6.06 5.56 -4.73
C LEU A 79 7.38 6.29 -4.49
N SER A 80 7.64 7.40 -5.18
CA SER A 80 8.82 8.23 -4.94
C SER A 80 8.82 8.80 -3.53
N LEU A 81 7.68 9.35 -3.09
CA LEU A 81 7.53 9.90 -1.74
C LEU A 81 7.72 8.82 -0.67
N ILE A 82 7.02 7.70 -0.82
CA ILE A 82 6.99 6.63 0.20
C ILE A 82 8.28 5.82 0.20
N GLY A 83 8.73 5.37 -0.96
CA GLY A 83 9.98 4.63 -1.10
C GLY A 83 11.16 5.48 -0.64
N GLY A 84 11.17 6.76 -1.00
CA GLY A 84 12.18 7.72 -0.57
C GLY A 84 12.15 7.97 0.94
N SER A 85 10.97 8.17 1.55
CA SER A 85 10.87 8.38 3.00
C SER A 85 11.26 7.12 3.77
N MET A 86 10.80 5.94 3.35
CA MET A 86 11.14 4.67 3.98
C MET A 86 12.63 4.35 3.87
N LEU A 87 13.26 4.62 2.73
CA LEU A 87 14.70 4.44 2.55
C LEU A 87 15.49 5.40 3.44
N LYS A 88 15.09 6.68 3.50
CA LYS A 88 15.70 7.67 4.39
C LYS A 88 15.62 7.25 5.85
N ASP A 89 14.45 6.79 6.31
CA ASP A 89 14.25 6.32 7.68
C ASP A 89 15.10 5.09 8.00
N ALA A 90 15.18 4.13 7.07
CA ALA A 90 15.99 2.94 7.24
C ALA A 90 17.50 3.26 7.31
N LEU A 91 17.99 4.14 6.44
CA LEU A 91 19.38 4.61 6.45
C LEU A 91 19.69 5.43 7.71
N LYS A 92 18.74 6.20 8.22
CA LYS A 92 18.89 6.95 9.47
C LYS A 92 19.05 6.01 10.67
N THR A 93 18.23 4.95 10.75
CA THR A 93 18.35 3.92 11.79
C THR A 93 19.70 3.20 11.72
N LEU A 94 20.20 2.89 10.52
CA LEU A 94 21.53 2.28 10.35
C LEU A 94 22.66 3.16 10.91
N ARG A 95 22.52 4.48 10.81
CA ARG A 95 23.48 5.47 11.32
C ARG A 95 23.32 5.76 12.81
N GLY A 96 22.49 5.00 13.53
CA GLY A 96 22.22 5.22 14.96
C GLY A 96 21.37 6.46 15.26
N GLY A 97 20.77 7.08 14.24
CA GLY A 97 19.91 8.24 14.43
C GLY A 97 18.52 7.85 14.95
N ALA A 98 17.99 8.62 15.89
CA ALA A 98 16.62 8.44 16.35
C ALA A 98 15.64 8.60 15.17
N THR A 99 14.83 7.58 14.94
CA THR A 99 13.68 7.66 14.03
C THR A 99 12.53 8.29 14.81
N GLY A 100 12.01 9.39 14.27
CA GLY A 100 10.95 10.16 14.89
C GLY A 100 10.25 10.99 13.82
N PRO A 101 8.97 11.34 14.04
CA PRO A 101 8.18 12.09 13.08
C PRO A 101 8.84 13.43 12.70
N SER A 102 8.65 13.85 11.45
CA SER A 102 9.02 15.21 11.03
C SER A 102 8.30 16.23 11.92
N LYS A 103 9.03 17.19 12.49
CA LYS A 103 8.48 18.28 13.33
C LYS A 103 7.26 18.95 12.69
N PHE A 104 7.27 19.05 11.35
CA PHE A 104 6.17 19.58 10.55
C PHE A 104 4.83 18.84 10.75
N LEU A 105 4.83 17.51 10.78
CA LEU A 105 3.58 16.74 10.90
C LEU A 105 2.99 16.87 12.31
N LEU A 106 3.86 16.99 13.33
CA LEU A 106 3.45 17.24 14.71
C LEU A 106 2.88 18.66 14.88
N GLU A 107 3.50 19.67 14.27
CA GLU A 107 2.99 21.04 14.28
C GLU A 107 1.65 21.17 13.55
N LEU A 108 1.52 20.50 12.40
CA LEU A 108 0.28 20.47 11.63
C LEU A 108 -0.86 19.80 12.42
N ALA A 109 -0.59 18.69 13.10
CA ALA A 109 -1.55 18.00 13.96
C ALA A 109 -2.06 18.89 15.11
N ASN A 110 -1.16 19.64 15.74
CA ASN A 110 -1.51 20.56 16.83
C ASN A 110 -2.34 21.75 16.34
N LYS A 111 -2.07 22.25 15.13
CA LYS A 111 -2.79 23.39 14.54
C LYS A 111 -4.19 23.02 14.02
N LEU A 112 -4.44 21.75 13.73
CA LEU A 112 -5.68 21.25 13.11
C LEU A 112 -6.75 20.77 14.12
N ARG A 113 -6.61 21.05 15.42
CA ARG A 113 -7.62 20.73 16.44
C ARG A 113 -8.81 21.71 16.41
N ILE A 114 -9.55 21.71 15.31
CA ILE A 114 -10.72 22.57 15.10
C ILE A 114 -11.99 21.82 15.56
N PRO A 115 -12.91 22.42 16.34
CA PRO A 115 -14.18 21.78 16.69
C PRO A 115 -15.05 21.50 15.44
N PRO A 116 -15.89 20.44 15.42
CA PRO A 116 -16.23 19.52 16.51
C PRO A 116 -15.20 18.39 16.69
N LEU A 117 -14.88 18.11 17.95
CA LEU A 117 -13.93 17.06 18.37
C LEU A 117 -14.70 15.80 18.78
N ILE A 118 -14.38 14.67 18.15
CA ILE A 118 -14.98 13.37 18.46
C ILE A 118 -13.97 12.56 19.27
N HIS A 119 -14.44 11.97 20.37
CA HIS A 119 -13.64 11.04 21.16
C HIS A 119 -13.75 9.60 20.63
N PHE A 120 -12.58 8.98 20.46
CA PHE A 120 -12.39 7.62 19.98
C PHE A 120 -11.77 6.77 21.09
N LYS A 121 -12.53 5.78 21.58
CA LYS A 121 -12.22 5.04 22.82
C LYS A 121 -11.02 4.11 22.67
N VAL A 122 -10.88 3.43 21.52
CA VAL A 122 -9.79 2.48 21.29
C VAL A 122 -8.52 3.22 20.91
N ALA A 123 -8.66 4.30 20.13
CA ALA A 123 -7.54 5.16 19.78
C ALA A 123 -7.09 6.10 20.91
N GLY A 124 -7.92 6.35 21.94
CA GLY A 124 -7.59 7.20 23.08
C GLY A 124 -7.46 8.69 22.74
N VAL A 125 -7.96 9.14 21.58
CA VAL A 125 -7.75 10.49 21.06
C VAL A 125 -9.05 11.27 20.88
N LYS A 126 -8.93 12.60 20.83
CA LYS A 126 -9.98 13.53 20.40
C LYS A 126 -9.55 14.15 19.09
N VAL A 127 -10.36 13.95 18.04
CA VAL A 127 -9.97 14.31 16.67
C VAL A 127 -11.05 15.18 16.04
N SER A 128 -10.63 16.19 15.28
CA SER A 128 -11.52 17.06 14.52
C SER A 128 -12.21 16.30 13.39
N LEU A 129 -13.52 16.49 13.24
CA LEU A 129 -14.30 15.90 12.15
C LEU A 129 -13.78 16.33 10.78
N LEU A 130 -13.39 17.60 10.60
CA LEU A 130 -12.89 18.11 9.33
C LEU A 130 -11.61 17.38 8.89
N VAL A 131 -10.70 17.14 9.83
CA VAL A 131 -9.45 16.42 9.57
C VAL A 131 -9.73 14.97 9.17
N ILE A 132 -10.72 14.32 9.81
CA ILE A 132 -11.16 12.97 9.45
C ILE A 132 -11.76 12.95 8.04
N ILE A 133 -12.54 13.97 7.67
CA ILE A 133 -13.14 14.10 6.34
C ILE A 133 -12.05 14.20 5.27
N ILE A 134 -11.09 15.11 5.44
CA ILE A 134 -9.99 15.31 4.48
C ILE A 134 -9.13 14.04 4.39
N ALA A 135 -8.75 13.45 5.53
CA ALA A 135 -7.96 12.24 5.57
C ALA A 135 -8.68 11.08 4.87
N GLY A 136 -9.96 10.87 5.18
CA GLY A 136 -10.77 9.81 4.56
C GLY A 136 -10.96 10.03 3.05
N LEU A 137 -11.26 11.26 2.61
CA LEU A 137 -11.34 11.59 1.17
C LEU A 137 -10.04 11.31 0.43
N ALA A 138 -8.90 11.76 0.96
CA ALA A 138 -7.59 11.54 0.35
C ALA A 138 -7.23 10.05 0.33
N THR A 139 -7.46 9.32 1.42
CA THR A 139 -7.29 7.87 1.51
C THR A 139 -8.17 7.13 0.51
N GLY A 140 -9.43 7.52 0.39
CA GLY A 140 -10.38 6.95 -0.56
C GLY A 140 -9.99 7.22 -2.01
N TYR A 141 -9.57 8.45 -2.33
CA TYR A 141 -9.13 8.82 -3.68
C TYR A 141 -7.89 8.03 -4.10
N MET A 142 -6.91 7.89 -3.21
CA MET A 142 -5.72 7.07 -3.46
C MET A 142 -6.05 5.57 -3.56
N ALA A 143 -6.96 5.08 -2.71
CA ALA A 143 -7.46 3.73 -2.81
C ALA A 143 -8.12 3.48 -4.17
N GLY A 144 -9.03 4.36 -4.59
CA GLY A 144 -9.73 4.24 -5.87
C GLY A 144 -8.82 4.43 -7.07
N THR A 145 -7.76 5.25 -6.99
CA THR A 145 -6.90 5.55 -8.14
C THR A 145 -5.81 4.51 -8.39
N ILE A 146 -5.15 4.04 -7.34
CA ILE A 146 -4.00 3.13 -7.48
C ILE A 146 -4.15 1.84 -6.66
N GLY A 147 -5.26 1.67 -5.95
CA GLY A 147 -5.48 0.55 -5.03
C GLY A 147 -4.80 0.73 -3.66
N VAL A 148 -4.26 1.92 -3.34
CA VAL A 148 -3.44 2.09 -2.14
C VAL A 148 -3.81 3.30 -1.26
N GLY A 149 -4.91 3.16 -0.53
CA GLY A 149 -5.35 4.16 0.46
C GLY A 149 -4.51 4.25 1.73
N GLY A 150 -4.08 3.11 2.29
CA GLY A 150 -3.39 3.07 3.58
C GLY A 150 -2.05 3.81 3.65
N PHE A 151 -1.46 4.14 2.50
CA PHE A 151 -0.30 5.02 2.44
C PHE A 151 -0.59 6.45 2.89
N ILE A 152 -1.82 6.93 2.71
CA ILE A 152 -2.28 8.19 3.31
C ILE A 152 -2.97 7.90 4.63
N GLY A 153 -3.81 6.85 4.68
CA GLY A 153 -4.64 6.54 5.85
C GLY A 153 -3.84 6.29 7.13
N VAL A 154 -2.82 5.42 7.08
CA VAL A 154 -2.02 5.07 8.26
C VAL A 154 -1.21 6.27 8.76
N PRO A 155 -0.42 6.97 7.91
CA PRO A 155 0.29 8.16 8.37
C PRO A 155 -0.65 9.28 8.84
N ALA A 156 -1.80 9.49 8.21
CA ALA A 156 -2.77 10.47 8.67
C ALA A 156 -3.27 10.12 10.08
N MET A 157 -3.65 8.86 10.32
CA MET A 157 -4.07 8.41 11.65
C MET A 157 -2.97 8.57 12.70
N ILE A 158 -1.74 8.15 12.41
CA ILE A 158 -0.64 8.19 13.37
C ILE A 158 -0.21 9.64 13.64
N TYR A 159 0.09 10.40 12.60
CA TYR A 159 0.78 11.68 12.74
C TYR A 159 -0.17 12.86 12.88
N VAL A 160 -1.33 12.83 12.22
CA VAL A 160 -2.28 13.95 12.24
C VAL A 160 -3.34 13.75 13.32
N LEU A 161 -3.87 12.53 13.46
CA LEU A 161 -4.91 12.22 14.44
C LEU A 161 -4.35 11.77 15.80
N GLY A 162 -3.06 11.43 15.87
CA GLY A 162 -2.38 10.98 17.09
C GLY A 162 -2.75 9.56 17.53
N VAL A 163 -3.28 8.74 16.61
CA VAL A 163 -3.70 7.36 16.90
C VAL A 163 -2.48 6.48 17.12
N PRO A 164 -2.47 5.62 18.15
CA PRO A 164 -1.38 4.66 18.36
C PRO A 164 -1.14 3.79 17.12
N THR A 165 0.12 3.57 16.74
CA THR A 165 0.52 2.86 15.50
C THR A 165 -0.17 1.51 15.33
N VAL A 166 -0.27 0.74 16.42
CA VAL A 166 -0.91 -0.59 16.40
C VAL A 166 -2.42 -0.49 16.11
N VAL A 167 -3.08 0.52 16.66
CA VAL A 167 -4.51 0.80 16.42
C VAL A 167 -4.73 1.36 15.02
N ALA A 168 -3.85 2.23 14.54
CA ALA A 168 -3.92 2.79 13.19
C ALA A 168 -3.78 1.69 12.13
N ALA A 169 -2.83 0.75 12.31
CA ALA A 169 -2.65 -0.38 11.40
C ALA A 169 -3.89 -1.30 11.36
N GLY A 170 -4.46 -1.64 12.53
CA GLY A 170 -5.68 -2.45 12.59
C GLY A 170 -6.90 -1.74 12.00
N THR A 171 -7.05 -0.45 12.31
CA THR A 171 -8.15 0.40 11.82
C THR A 171 -8.07 0.60 10.30
N GLU A 172 -6.88 0.75 9.73
CA GLU A 172 -6.71 0.82 8.28
C GLU A 172 -7.07 -0.50 7.60
N LEU A 173 -6.74 -1.66 8.19
CA LEU A 173 -7.12 -2.95 7.61
C LEU A 173 -8.64 -3.11 7.55
N PHE A 174 -9.35 -2.67 8.59
CA PHE A 174 -10.81 -2.61 8.61
C PHE A 174 -11.33 -1.66 7.53
N LEU A 175 -10.77 -0.45 7.43
CA LEU A 175 -11.13 0.52 6.39
C LEU A 175 -10.91 -0.05 4.99
N ALA A 176 -9.75 -0.67 4.75
CA ALA A 176 -9.32 -1.23 3.48
C ALA A 176 -10.21 -2.39 3.01
N MET A 177 -10.79 -3.16 3.94
CA MET A 177 -11.80 -4.16 3.62
C MET A 177 -13.03 -3.49 2.97
N PHE A 178 -13.65 -2.52 3.62
CA PHE A 178 -14.85 -1.88 3.07
C PHE A 178 -14.57 -1.00 1.85
N MET A 179 -13.44 -0.29 1.84
CA MET A 179 -12.97 0.45 0.66
C MET A 179 -12.71 -0.47 -0.53
N GLY A 180 -12.12 -1.65 -0.29
CA GLY A 180 -11.89 -2.67 -1.30
C GLY A 180 -13.19 -3.18 -1.90
N ALA A 181 -14.18 -3.49 -1.06
CA ALA A 181 -15.51 -3.93 -1.50
C ALA A 181 -16.24 -2.85 -2.31
N TRP A 182 -16.27 -1.61 -1.82
CA TRP A 182 -16.91 -0.50 -2.53
C TRP A 182 -16.22 -0.16 -3.85
N GLY A 183 -14.89 -0.15 -3.86
CA GLY A 183 -14.11 0.08 -5.06
C GLY A 183 -14.30 -1.02 -6.09
N ALA A 184 -14.26 -2.29 -5.66
CA ALA A 184 -14.56 -3.43 -6.51
C ALA A 184 -15.94 -3.30 -7.17
N PHE A 185 -16.96 -2.96 -6.37
CA PHE A 185 -18.31 -2.74 -6.86
C PHE A 185 -18.38 -1.62 -7.92
N ASN A 186 -17.78 -0.46 -7.65
CA ASN A 186 -17.81 0.68 -8.59
C ASN A 186 -17.05 0.38 -9.89
N TYR A 187 -15.88 -0.27 -9.82
CA TYR A 187 -15.15 -0.68 -11.02
C TYR A 187 -15.86 -1.80 -11.78
N ALA A 188 -16.57 -2.69 -11.10
CA ALA A 188 -17.35 -3.75 -11.73
C ALA A 188 -18.56 -3.18 -12.49
N LEU A 189 -19.23 -2.16 -11.93
CA LEU A 189 -20.32 -1.45 -12.64
C LEU A 189 -19.85 -0.82 -13.96
N GLY A 190 -18.60 -0.34 -14.01
CA GLY A 190 -17.99 0.17 -15.24
C GLY A 190 -17.43 -0.90 -16.17
N GLY A 191 -17.57 -2.19 -15.85
CA GLY A 191 -17.03 -3.29 -16.66
C GLY A 191 -15.49 -3.40 -16.65
N TYR A 192 -14.82 -2.78 -15.67
CA TYR A 192 -13.35 -2.73 -15.61
C TYR A 192 -12.72 -3.83 -14.76
N VAL A 193 -13.51 -4.69 -14.11
CA VAL A 193 -12.99 -5.79 -13.27
C VAL A 193 -12.85 -7.06 -14.09
N ASP A 194 -11.61 -7.45 -14.38
CA ASP A 194 -11.29 -8.76 -14.92
C ASP A 194 -11.14 -9.78 -13.78
N LEU A 195 -12.15 -10.64 -13.62
CA LEU A 195 -12.18 -11.64 -12.54
C LEU A 195 -11.06 -12.67 -12.67
N ARG A 196 -10.64 -13.02 -13.89
CA ARG A 196 -9.53 -13.95 -14.12
C ARG A 196 -8.23 -13.35 -13.60
N LEU A 197 -7.97 -12.08 -13.94
CA LEU A 197 -6.81 -11.35 -13.44
C LEU A 197 -6.84 -11.23 -11.90
N THR A 198 -8.00 -10.88 -11.33
CA THR A 198 -8.17 -10.77 -9.88
C THR A 198 -7.91 -12.08 -9.16
N LEU A 199 -8.44 -13.20 -9.66
CA LEU A 199 -8.25 -14.53 -9.05
C LEU A 199 -6.79 -14.99 -9.12
N LEU A 200 -6.11 -14.75 -10.25
CA LEU A 200 -4.68 -15.04 -10.39
C LEU A 200 -3.84 -14.22 -9.40
N LEU A 201 -4.16 -12.93 -9.26
CA LEU A 201 -3.49 -12.05 -8.30
C LEU A 201 -3.75 -12.49 -6.85
N TYR A 202 -4.98 -12.93 -6.54
CA TYR A 202 -5.36 -13.46 -5.22
C TYR A 202 -4.62 -14.73 -4.87
N ALA A 203 -4.60 -15.71 -5.78
CA ALA A 203 -3.87 -16.95 -5.57
C ALA A 203 -2.38 -16.70 -5.30
N GLY A 204 -1.73 -15.88 -6.13
CA GLY A 204 -0.32 -15.52 -5.94
C GLY A 204 -0.06 -14.78 -4.63
N SER A 205 -0.95 -13.86 -4.25
CA SER A 205 -0.78 -13.10 -3.02
C SER A 205 -1.05 -13.91 -1.76
N LEU A 206 -1.95 -14.90 -1.77
CA LEU A 206 -2.17 -15.77 -0.60
C LEU A 206 -0.90 -16.55 -0.26
N VAL A 207 -0.27 -17.14 -1.27
CA VAL A 207 1.03 -17.83 -1.13
C VAL A 207 2.09 -16.84 -0.62
N GLY A 208 2.17 -15.66 -1.22
CA GLY A 208 3.12 -14.61 -0.82
C GLY A 208 2.92 -14.12 0.62
N ILE A 209 1.67 -13.94 1.08
CA ILE A 209 1.37 -13.54 2.47
C ILE A 209 1.80 -14.62 3.45
N TYR A 210 1.55 -15.89 3.14
CA TYR A 210 1.91 -17.00 4.02
C TYR A 210 3.42 -17.04 4.28
N PHE A 211 4.23 -17.04 3.22
CA PHE A 211 5.69 -17.00 3.36
C PHE A 211 6.19 -15.67 3.93
N GLY A 212 5.55 -14.56 3.57
CA GLY A 212 5.89 -13.22 4.08
C GLY A 212 5.65 -13.08 5.59
N ALA A 213 4.56 -13.63 6.12
CA ALA A 213 4.29 -13.63 7.56
C ALA A 213 5.35 -14.42 8.33
N ILE A 214 5.78 -15.58 7.79
CA ILE A 214 6.87 -16.36 8.36
C ILE A 214 8.19 -15.58 8.29
N GLY A 215 8.53 -15.02 7.13
CA GLY A 215 9.79 -14.29 6.95
C GLY A 215 9.91 -13.04 7.82
N THR A 216 8.82 -12.28 7.98
CA THR A 216 8.82 -11.08 8.82
C THR A 216 8.98 -11.38 10.30
N SER A 217 8.60 -12.58 10.76
CA SER A 217 8.82 -13.02 12.15
C SER A 217 10.26 -13.46 12.45
N LEU A 218 11.06 -13.74 11.41
CA LEU A 218 12.40 -14.31 11.52
C LEU A 218 13.53 -13.32 11.21
N VAL A 219 13.21 -12.19 10.59
CA VAL A 219 14.17 -11.21 10.08
C VAL A 219 14.03 -9.89 10.84
N LYS A 220 15.15 -9.21 11.10
CA LYS A 220 15.11 -7.91 11.80
C LYS A 220 14.31 -6.89 10.98
N GLU A 221 13.51 -6.08 11.67
CA GLU A 221 12.63 -5.06 11.08
C GLU A 221 13.37 -4.12 10.09
N LEU A 222 14.61 -3.77 10.40
CA LEU A 222 15.43 -2.91 9.57
C LEU A 222 15.66 -3.49 8.15
N TYR A 223 15.93 -4.78 8.03
CA TYR A 223 16.11 -5.42 6.72
C TYR A 223 14.79 -5.47 5.95
N ILE A 224 13.68 -5.74 6.64
CA ILE A 224 12.34 -5.75 6.03
C ILE A 224 12.03 -4.36 5.45
N ARG A 225 12.32 -3.29 6.21
CA ARG A 225 12.11 -1.92 5.79
C ARG A 225 12.98 -1.55 4.58
N LEU A 226 14.27 -1.93 4.58
CA LEU A 226 15.19 -1.68 3.46
C LEU A 226 14.74 -2.39 2.19
N VAL A 227 14.45 -3.69 2.27
CA VAL A 227 14.01 -4.48 1.10
C VAL A 227 12.71 -3.93 0.54
N THR A 228 11.75 -3.60 1.39
CA THR A 228 10.47 -3.02 0.97
C THR A 228 10.67 -1.65 0.30
N ALA A 229 11.54 -0.79 0.87
CA ALA A 229 11.83 0.52 0.29
C ALA A 229 12.52 0.42 -1.08
N ILE A 230 13.53 -0.45 -1.20
CA ILE A 230 14.24 -0.70 -2.46
C ILE A 230 13.26 -1.24 -3.52
N LEU A 231 12.40 -2.18 -3.15
CA LEU A 231 11.39 -2.72 -4.06
C LEU A 231 10.43 -1.65 -4.58
N ILE A 232 9.92 -0.81 -3.67
CA ILE A 232 9.03 0.30 -4.04
C ILE A 232 9.73 1.24 -5.02
N LEU A 233 11.00 1.59 -4.76
CA LEU A 233 11.77 2.48 -5.63
C LEU A 233 12.06 1.83 -7.00
N LEU A 234 12.37 0.54 -7.06
CA LEU A 234 12.55 -0.17 -8.33
C LEU A 234 11.25 -0.24 -9.13
N CYS A 235 10.11 -0.48 -8.48
CA CYS A 235 8.79 -0.39 -9.10
C CYS A 235 8.49 1.03 -9.60
N CYS A 236 8.91 2.06 -8.87
CA CYS A 236 8.80 3.45 -9.29
C CYS A 236 9.59 3.72 -10.58
N VAL A 237 10.85 3.26 -10.64
CA VAL A 237 11.69 3.35 -11.83
C VAL A 237 11.06 2.62 -13.01
N SER A 238 10.55 1.40 -12.81
CA SER A 238 9.80 0.66 -13.83
C SER A 238 8.62 1.47 -14.38
N ARG A 239 7.79 2.06 -13.50
CA ARG A 239 6.64 2.87 -13.93
C ARG A 239 7.07 4.17 -14.61
N ALA A 240 8.16 4.81 -14.18
CA ALA A 240 8.69 5.99 -14.83
C ALA A 240 9.11 5.69 -16.28
N PHE A 241 9.75 4.55 -16.54
CA PHE A 241 10.09 4.11 -17.90
C PHE A 241 8.88 3.78 -18.77
N ALA A 242 7.71 3.50 -18.20
CA ALA A 242 6.48 3.27 -18.96
C ALA A 242 5.77 4.56 -19.40
N ILE A 243 6.07 5.70 -18.77
CA ILE A 243 5.39 6.98 -19.07
C ILE A 243 5.63 7.47 -20.51
N PRO A 244 6.87 7.46 -21.05
CA PRO A 244 7.12 7.92 -22.42
C PRO A 244 6.31 7.16 -23.48
N GLU A 245 6.09 5.85 -23.30
CA GLU A 245 5.25 5.03 -24.18
C GLU A 245 3.80 5.56 -24.23
N TYR A 246 3.24 5.95 -23.09
CA TYR A 246 1.88 6.49 -23.03
C TYR A 246 1.79 7.90 -23.63
N LEU A 247 2.84 8.72 -23.48
CA LEU A 247 2.88 10.06 -24.08
C LEU A 247 2.98 10.01 -25.61
N ASP A 248 3.75 9.05 -26.14
CA ASP A 248 3.86 8.77 -27.57
C ASP A 248 2.52 8.27 -28.15
N SER A 249 1.87 7.34 -27.44
CA SER A 249 0.54 6.83 -27.79
C SER A 249 -0.56 7.90 -27.79
N LEU A 250 -0.33 9.04 -27.13
CA LEU A 250 -1.24 10.19 -27.08
C LEU A 250 -0.83 11.31 -28.04
N HIS A 251 0.19 11.09 -28.88
CA HIS A 251 0.75 12.07 -29.80
C HIS A 251 1.24 13.38 -29.13
N ILE A 252 1.64 13.30 -27.86
CA ILE A 252 2.20 14.45 -27.11
C ILE A 252 3.70 14.59 -27.37
N ILE A 253 4.40 13.47 -27.47
CA ILE A 253 5.81 13.38 -27.86
C ILE A 253 5.92 12.46 -29.06
N ASN A 254 6.94 12.64 -29.89
CA ASN A 254 7.25 11.75 -30.99
C ASN A 254 8.53 10.99 -30.66
N LEU A 255 8.40 9.70 -30.34
CA LEU A 255 9.54 8.82 -30.10
C LEU A 255 9.80 7.96 -31.34
N THR A 256 11.07 7.59 -31.55
CA THR A 256 11.39 6.57 -32.54
C THR A 256 10.90 5.21 -32.04
N PRO A 257 10.51 4.27 -32.93
CA PRO A 257 10.07 2.94 -32.54
C PRO A 257 11.10 2.18 -31.68
N GLN A 258 12.39 2.44 -31.90
CA GLN A 258 13.49 1.88 -31.11
C GLN A 258 13.48 2.39 -29.66
N SER A 259 13.27 3.70 -29.45
CA SER A 259 13.19 4.30 -28.11
C SER A 259 11.98 3.80 -27.33
N VAL A 260 10.82 3.65 -27.99
CA VAL A 260 9.61 3.09 -27.36
C VAL A 260 9.86 1.66 -26.87
N HIS A 261 10.41 0.81 -27.74
CA HIS A 261 10.73 -0.57 -27.39
C HIS A 261 11.76 -0.69 -26.25
N LEU A 262 12.76 0.20 -26.23
CA LEU A 262 13.74 0.26 -25.15
C LEU A 262 13.10 0.63 -23.81
N CYS A 263 12.26 1.68 -23.78
CA CYS A 263 11.54 2.10 -22.58
C CYS A 263 10.63 0.99 -22.03
N GLU A 264 9.88 0.32 -22.91
CA GLU A 264 9.02 -0.80 -22.53
C GLU A 264 9.83 -1.97 -21.95
N THR A 265 10.94 -2.32 -22.60
CA THR A 265 11.82 -3.41 -22.18
C THR A 265 12.45 -3.11 -20.82
N LEU A 266 12.97 -1.90 -20.62
CA LEU A 266 13.50 -1.45 -19.33
C LEU A 266 12.42 -1.50 -18.24
N SER A 267 11.22 -0.99 -18.52
CA SER A 267 10.10 -1.04 -17.58
C SER A 267 9.81 -2.47 -17.12
N ARG A 268 9.74 -3.43 -18.05
CA ARG A 268 9.50 -4.85 -17.76
C ARG A 268 10.65 -5.48 -16.98
N ILE A 269 11.91 -5.22 -17.37
CA ILE A 269 13.10 -5.74 -16.68
C ILE A 269 13.12 -5.27 -15.23
N PHE A 270 12.91 -3.98 -14.97
CA PHE A 270 12.86 -3.47 -13.59
C PHE A 270 11.69 -4.06 -12.80
N LEU A 271 10.52 -4.26 -13.42
CA LEU A 271 9.36 -4.84 -12.74
C LEU A 271 9.58 -6.30 -12.34
N PHE A 272 9.91 -7.16 -13.31
CA PHE A 272 10.09 -8.59 -13.05
C PHE A 272 11.39 -8.88 -12.29
N GLY A 273 12.46 -8.14 -12.63
CA GLY A 273 13.75 -8.24 -11.95
C GLY A 273 13.65 -7.88 -10.47
N SER A 274 12.98 -6.78 -10.12
CA SER A 274 12.78 -6.41 -8.71
C SER A 274 11.95 -7.45 -7.96
N GLY A 275 10.88 -7.98 -8.56
CA GLY A 275 10.08 -9.07 -7.99
C GLY A 275 10.90 -10.32 -7.71
N PHE A 276 11.74 -10.75 -8.66
CA PHE A 276 12.59 -11.94 -8.52
C PHE A 276 13.68 -11.76 -7.45
N VAL A 277 14.34 -10.59 -7.43
CA VAL A 277 15.37 -10.25 -6.44
C VAL A 277 14.79 -10.26 -5.03
N ALA A 278 13.61 -9.65 -4.84
CA ALA A 278 12.96 -9.65 -3.53
C ALA A 278 12.48 -11.03 -3.09
N MET A 279 11.85 -11.79 -3.99
CA MET A 279 11.42 -13.14 -3.66
C MET A 279 12.62 -13.99 -3.23
N SER A 280 13.70 -13.95 -4.01
CA SER A 280 14.93 -14.68 -3.70
C SER A 280 15.53 -14.26 -2.37
N PHE A 281 15.60 -12.94 -2.11
CA PHE A 281 16.11 -12.41 -0.84
C PHE A 281 15.27 -12.88 0.36
N ILE A 282 13.95 -12.80 0.27
CA ILE A 282 13.03 -13.22 1.34
C ILE A 282 13.16 -14.72 1.58
N LEU A 283 13.18 -15.55 0.53
CA LEU A 283 13.35 -16.99 0.65
C LEU A 283 14.68 -17.34 1.31
N VAL A 284 15.80 -16.76 0.86
CA VAL A 284 17.12 -16.99 1.45
C VAL A 284 17.14 -16.60 2.92
N ALA A 285 16.55 -15.45 3.28
CA ALA A 285 16.48 -14.99 4.66
C ALA A 285 15.65 -15.95 5.54
N VAL A 286 14.50 -16.42 5.03
CA VAL A 286 13.64 -17.41 5.70
C VAL A 286 14.38 -18.73 5.90
N PHE A 287 15.01 -19.28 4.86
CA PHE A 287 15.76 -20.53 4.95
C PHE A 287 16.91 -20.42 5.94
N LYS A 288 17.71 -19.36 5.87
CA LYS A 288 18.83 -19.12 6.79
C LYS A 288 18.35 -19.04 8.24
N ALA A 289 17.26 -18.34 8.50
CA ALA A 289 16.69 -18.25 9.83
C ALA A 289 16.07 -19.57 10.33
N HIS A 290 15.42 -20.33 9.44
CA HIS A 290 14.88 -21.65 9.77
C HIS A 290 15.99 -22.64 10.16
N PHE A 291 17.07 -22.71 9.37
CA PHE A 291 18.22 -23.56 9.69
C PHE A 291 18.93 -23.10 10.97
N ALA A 292 19.08 -21.79 11.19
CA ALA A 292 19.63 -21.27 12.45
C ALA A 292 18.78 -21.68 13.66
N LYS A 293 17.45 -21.59 13.55
CA LYS A 293 16.52 -22.04 14.59
C LYS A 293 16.65 -23.54 14.86
N GLN A 294 16.70 -24.38 13.82
CA GLN A 294 16.89 -25.83 14.00
C GLN A 294 18.24 -26.18 14.65
N ARG A 295 19.32 -25.46 14.30
CA ARG A 295 20.64 -25.65 14.93
C ARG A 295 20.60 -25.30 16.43
N LEU A 296 19.91 -24.22 16.80
CA LEU A 296 19.75 -23.85 18.21
C LEU A 296 18.89 -24.87 18.98
N ILE A 297 17.79 -25.37 18.40
CA ILE A 297 16.96 -26.40 19.02
C ILE A 297 17.77 -27.69 19.24
N LYS A 298 18.55 -28.13 18.25
CA LYS A 298 19.44 -29.30 18.38
C LYS A 298 20.56 -29.07 19.41
N LYS A 299 21.09 -27.86 19.52
CA LYS A 299 22.20 -27.52 20.43
C LYS A 299 21.77 -27.37 21.89
N TYR A 300 20.55 -26.89 22.15
CA TYR A 300 20.08 -26.56 23.50
C TYR A 300 18.93 -27.45 24.01
N ALA A 301 18.46 -28.43 23.22
CA ALA A 301 17.39 -29.38 23.58
C ALA A 301 16.13 -28.73 24.20
N VAL A 302 15.84 -27.46 23.86
CA VAL A 302 14.72 -26.72 24.44
C VAL A 302 13.43 -27.15 23.73
N PRO A 303 12.42 -27.69 24.44
CA PRO A 303 11.11 -27.92 23.86
C PRO A 303 10.43 -26.55 23.68
N VAL A 304 10.22 -26.14 22.43
CA VAL A 304 9.57 -24.85 22.13
C VAL A 304 8.06 -25.05 22.04
N THR A 305 7.34 -24.70 23.11
CA THR A 305 5.90 -24.43 23.02
C THR A 305 5.70 -23.01 22.49
N ILE A 306 4.76 -22.84 21.55
CA ILE A 306 4.52 -21.61 20.78
C ILE A 306 4.07 -20.40 21.66
N SER A 307 3.92 -20.55 22.97
CA SER A 307 3.35 -19.54 23.88
C SER A 307 4.34 -18.54 24.49
N THR A 308 5.66 -18.73 24.39
CA THR A 308 6.66 -17.87 25.07
C THR A 308 7.18 -16.68 24.26
N LEU A 309 6.53 -16.32 23.16
CA LEU A 309 6.88 -15.15 22.34
C LEU A 309 5.69 -14.18 22.21
N LYS A 310 5.25 -13.63 23.35
CA LYS A 310 4.51 -12.37 23.39
C LYS A 310 5.37 -11.30 24.04
#